data_AF-A0A7Y4SEQ1-F1
#
_entry.id   AF-A0A7Y4SEQ1-F1
#
_cell.length_a   1.000
_cell.length_b   1.000
_cell.length_c   1.000
_cell.angle_alpha   90.00
_cell.angle_beta   90.00
_cell.angle_gamma   90.00
#
_symmetry.space_group_name_H-M   'P 1'
#
loop_
_entity.id
_entity.type
_entity.pdbx_description
1 polymer ?
#
loop_
_entity_poly.entity_id
_entity_poly.type
_entity_poly.pdbx_seq_one_letter_code
_entity_poly.pdbx_strand_id
1 'polypeptide(L)' 'MSQINQPSKASTVRTKTRHAIHEFDLIRALHKRHGRQSPSVIQGIGDDAAVITSPAGQWTVLTTDLLTEGIHFD' A
#
# COMPACT_ATOMS: atom_id res chain seq x y z
N MET A 1 -20.14 35.49 -43.14
CA MET A 1 -20.65 35.07 -41.81
C MET A 1 -19.81 33.90 -41.34
N SER A 2 -18.91 34.15 -40.38
CA SER A 2 -17.91 33.20 -39.88
C SER A 2 -18.58 32.17 -38.96
N GLN A 3 -18.39 30.88 -39.22
CA GLN A 3 -18.76 29.81 -38.30
C GLN A 3 -17.63 29.63 -37.27
N ILE A 4 -17.96 29.89 -36.00
CA ILE A 4 -17.05 29.72 -34.87
C ILE A 4 -17.15 28.24 -34.44
N ASN A 5 -16.11 27.46 -34.74
CA ASN A 5 -16.02 26.06 -34.31
C ASN A 5 -15.59 26.04 -32.83
N GLN A 6 -16.48 25.59 -31.93
CA GLN A 6 -16.15 25.41 -30.51
C GLN A 6 -15.33 24.12 -30.32
N PRO A 7 -14.28 24.11 -29.48
CA PRO A 7 -13.54 22.88 -29.22
C PRO A 7 -14.38 21.95 -28.33
N SER A 8 -14.69 20.77 -28.85
CA SER A 8 -15.32 19.67 -28.11
C SER A 8 -14.43 19.28 -26.92
N LYS A 9 -14.97 19.37 -25.69
CA LYS A 9 -14.38 18.73 -24.51
C LYS A 9 -14.40 17.21 -24.71
N ALA A 10 -13.30 16.67 -25.21
CA ALA A 10 -13.06 15.24 -25.17
C ALA A 10 -12.94 14.84 -23.69
N SER A 11 -13.90 14.07 -23.19
CA SER A 11 -13.78 13.35 -21.93
C SER A 11 -12.67 12.33 -22.09
N THR A 12 -11.46 12.68 -21.64
CA THR A 12 -10.34 11.74 -21.57
C THR A 12 -10.70 10.69 -20.54
N VAL A 13 -11.17 9.53 -21.00
CA VAL A 13 -11.28 8.34 -20.17
C VAL A 13 -9.88 8.03 -19.64
N ARG A 14 -9.65 8.32 -18.37
CA ARG A 14 -8.39 8.05 -17.69
C ARG A 14 -8.26 6.54 -17.59
N THR A 15 -7.46 5.93 -18.47
CA THR A 15 -7.18 4.49 -18.44
C THR A 15 -6.66 4.14 -17.05
N LYS A 16 -7.42 3.35 -16.29
CA LYS A 16 -7.04 2.88 -14.96
C LYS A 16 -5.73 2.10 -15.12
N THR A 17 -4.63 2.61 -14.56
CA THR A 17 -3.33 1.96 -14.59
C THR A 17 -3.49 0.54 -14.02
N ARG A 18 -3.20 -0.49 -14.81
CA ARG A 18 -3.13 -1.86 -14.27
C ARG A 18 -1.92 -1.94 -13.36
N HIS A 19 -2.14 -2.12 -12.06
CA HIS A 19 -1.07 -2.30 -11.09
C HIS A 19 -0.24 -3.52 -11.48
N ALA A 20 1.05 -3.35 -11.69
CA ALA A 20 1.95 -4.41 -12.17
C ALA A 20 2.20 -5.51 -11.13
N ILE A 21 1.84 -5.26 -9.86
CA ILE A 21 2.05 -6.17 -8.72
C ILE A 21 0.78 -6.14 -7.86
N HIS A 22 0.28 -7.33 -7.48
CA HIS A 22 -0.82 -7.48 -6.54
C HIS A 22 -0.34 -7.38 -5.08
N GLU A 23 -1.24 -7.06 -4.15
CA GLU A 23 -0.91 -6.82 -2.74
C GLU A 23 -0.14 -7.96 -2.06
N PHE A 24 -0.62 -9.20 -2.18
CA PHE A 24 0.07 -10.34 -1.57
C PHE A 24 1.45 -10.61 -2.19
N ASP A 25 1.64 -10.28 -3.47
CA ASP A 25 2.95 -10.36 -4.11
C ASP A 25 3.90 -9.30 -3.55
N LEU A 26 3.39 -8.09 -3.29
CA LEU A 26 4.13 -7.02 -2.64
C LEU A 26 4.54 -7.40 -1.21
N ILE A 27 3.60 -7.92 -0.39
CA ILE A 27 3.89 -8.38 0.98
C ILE A 27 5.00 -9.45 0.96
N ARG A 28 4.90 -10.45 0.06
CA ARG A 28 5.93 -11.48 -0.09
C ARG A 28 7.29 -10.91 -0.49
N ALA A 29 7.31 -9.95 -1.42
CA ALA A 29 8.55 -9.31 -1.85
C ALA A 29 9.21 -8.51 -0.72
N LEU A 30 8.42 -7.78 0.07
CA LEU A 30 8.89 -7.04 1.25
C LEU A 30 9.42 -7.98 2.32
N HIS A 31 8.70 -9.05 2.63
CA HIS A 31 9.16 -10.07 3.57
C HIS A 31 10.50 -10.66 3.09
N LYS A 32 10.61 -11.07 1.83
CA LYS A 32 11.86 -11.64 1.29
C LYS A 32 13.06 -10.68 1.42
N ARG A 33 12.82 -9.37 1.27
CA ARG A 33 13.87 -8.35 1.30
C ARG A 33 14.24 -7.92 2.73
N HIS A 34 13.26 -7.84 3.63
CA HIS A 34 13.38 -7.15 4.92
C HIS A 34 13.04 -8.01 6.13
N GLY A 35 12.53 -9.24 5.94
CA GLY A 35 12.10 -10.18 7.00
C GLY A 35 13.27 -10.81 7.75
N ARG A 36 14.17 -9.99 8.29
CA ARG A 36 15.26 -10.43 9.15
C ARG A 36 14.68 -10.96 10.46
N GLN A 37 15.18 -12.11 10.89
CA GLN A 37 14.80 -12.70 12.18
C GLN A 37 15.47 -11.94 13.33
N SER A 38 14.69 -11.65 14.36
CA SER A 38 15.17 -11.11 15.64
C SER A 38 14.49 -11.86 16.78
N PRO A 39 15.19 -12.21 17.88
CA PRO A 39 14.57 -12.86 19.03
C PRO A 39 13.43 -12.05 19.65
N SER A 40 13.43 -10.73 19.47
CA SER A 40 12.36 -9.85 19.95
C SER A 40 11.14 -9.80 19.02
N VAL A 41 11.20 -10.37 17.82
CA VAL A 41 10.10 -10.39 16.85
C VAL A 41 9.42 -11.76 16.91
N ILE A 42 8.22 -11.79 17.49
CA ILE A 42 7.39 -13.00 17.56
C ILE A 42 6.72 -13.26 16.21
N GLN A 43 6.16 -12.19 15.60
CA GLN A 43 5.52 -12.23 14.29
C GLN A 43 6.00 -11.03 13.47
N GLY A 44 6.62 -11.30 12.32
CA GLY A 44 7.19 -10.29 11.42
C GLY A 44 6.23 -9.83 10.33
N ILE A 45 6.77 -9.48 9.16
CA ILE A 45 6.02 -8.94 8.01
C ILE A 45 4.90 -9.90 7.57
N GLY A 46 3.67 -9.39 7.58
CA GLY A 46 2.43 -10.06 7.23
C GLY A 46 1.39 -9.04 6.75
N ASP A 47 0.12 -9.29 7.04
CA ASP A 47 -1.00 -8.41 6.63
C ASP A 47 -1.39 -7.47 7.78
N ASP A 48 -2.06 -8.01 8.80
CA ASP A 48 -2.77 -7.20 9.80
C ASP A 48 -1.88 -6.45 10.81
N ALA A 49 -0.86 -7.13 11.34
CA ALA A 49 0.02 -6.59 12.38
C ALA A 49 1.30 -7.40 12.56
N ALA A 50 2.32 -6.75 13.14
CA ALA A 50 3.50 -7.40 13.70
C ALA A 50 3.38 -7.56 15.21
N VAL A 51 4.07 -8.55 15.77
CA VAL A 51 4.13 -8.79 17.22
C VAL A 51 5.58 -8.84 17.66
N ILE A 52 5.91 -8.03 18.67
CA ILE A 52 7.23 -8.02 19.31
C ILE A 52 7.11 -8.32 20.80
N THR A 53 8.23 -8.69 21.40
CA THR A 53 8.35 -8.86 22.85
C THR A 53 9.45 -8.00 23.45
N SER A 54 9.24 -7.61 24.71
CA SER A 54 10.25 -6.95 25.54
C SER A 54 10.91 -7.95 26.49
N PRO A 55 12.10 -7.64 27.05
CA PRO A 55 12.73 -8.48 28.07
C PRO A 55 11.86 -8.73 29.30
N ALA A 56 10.86 -7.88 29.56
CA ALA A 56 9.89 -8.05 30.63
C ALA A 56 8.79 -9.09 30.31
N GLY A 57 8.85 -9.76 29.17
CA GLY A 57 7.90 -10.80 28.76
C GLY A 57 6.56 -10.28 28.22
N GLN A 58 6.44 -8.97 28.01
CA GLN A 58 5.23 -8.37 27.46
C GLN A 58 5.19 -8.52 25.94
N TRP A 59 3.99 -8.65 25.38
CA TRP A 59 3.77 -8.70 23.94
C TRP A 59 3.20 -7.35 23.49
N THR A 60 3.78 -6.79 22.44
CA THR A 60 3.34 -5.53 21.85
C THR A 60 2.94 -5.78 20.40
N VAL A 61 1.72 -5.40 20.06
CA VAL A 61 1.20 -5.48 18.70
C VAL A 61 1.42 -4.13 18.02
N LEU A 62 2.00 -4.16 16.83
CA LEU A 62 2.31 -2.99 16.02
C LEU A 62 1.57 -3.11 14.69
N THR A 63 0.85 -2.06 14.32
CA THR A 63 0.22 -1.95 13.00
C THR A 63 0.48 -0.56 12.44
N THR A 64 0.46 -0.44 11.12
CA THR A 64 0.56 0.82 10.40
C THR A 64 -0.30 0.73 9.16
N ASP A 65 -1.14 1.73 8.94
CA ASP A 65 -1.93 1.85 7.72
C ASP A 65 -1.26 2.81 6.74
N LEU A 66 -1.38 2.51 5.46
CA LEU A 66 -1.00 3.43 4.39
C LEU A 66 -2.26 4.02 3.77
N LEU A 67 -2.39 5.33 3.84
CA LEU A 67 -3.43 6.08 3.14
C LEU A 67 -2.79 6.85 1.98
N THR A 68 -3.52 6.97 0.87
CA THR A 68 -3.05 7.64 -0.35
C THR A 68 -4.14 8.55 -0.88
N GLU A 69 -3.79 9.80 -1.13
CA GLU A 69 -4.65 10.80 -1.78
C GLU A 69 -5.11 10.30 -3.17
N GLY A 70 -6.37 10.58 -3.51
CA GLY A 70 -7.03 10.09 -4.72
C GLY A 70 -7.41 8.59 -4.68
N ILE A 71 -7.16 7.89 -3.57
CA ILE A 71 -7.62 6.51 -3.32
C ILE A 71 -8.45 6.45 -2.03
N HIS A 72 -7.89 6.92 -0.92
CA HIS A 72 -8.49 6.86 0.41
C HIS A 72 -9.18 8.17 0.82
N PHE A 73 -8.72 9.29 0.28
CA PHE A 73 -9.29 10.62 0.49
C PHE A 73 -9.05 11.50 -0.75
N ASP A 74 -9.94 12.47 -0.96
CA ASP A 74 -9.84 13.47 -2.03
C ASP A 74 -8.89 14.62 -1.68
#